data_AF-A0A838JP55-F1
#
_entry.id   AF-A0A838JP55-F1
#
_cell.length_a   1.000
_cell.length_b   1.000
_cell.length_c   1.000
_cell.angle_alpha   90.00
_cell.angle_beta   90.00
_cell.angle_gamma   90.00
#
_symmetry.space_group_name_H-M   'P 1'
#
loop_
_entity.id
_entity.type
_entity.pdbx_description
1 polymer ?
#
loop_
_entity_poly.entity_id
_entity_poly.type
_entity_poly.pdbx_seq_one_letter_code
_entity_poly.pdbx_strand_id
1 'polypeptide(L)' 'MGLPNVARYPEATVVRDETSVLIRFHGPYGEQKMNVPLEYVGGDAEEAELRLLAQLQQIGYSVKREEQ' A
#
# COMPACT_ATOMS: atom_id res chain seq x y z
N MET A 1 -2.56 11.55 -8.05
CA MET A 1 -3.56 11.37 -6.98
C MET A 1 -2.81 10.86 -5.75
N GLY A 2 -2.95 11.52 -4.60
CA GLY A 2 -2.03 11.38 -3.46
C GLY A 2 -2.43 10.28 -2.47
N LEU A 3 -1.44 9.75 -1.76
CA LEU A 3 -1.63 8.82 -0.66
C LEU A 3 -2.38 9.50 0.51
N PRO A 4 -3.25 8.76 1.24
CA PRO A 4 -4.02 9.32 2.34
C PRO A 4 -3.14 9.69 3.53
N ASN A 5 -3.20 10.94 4.00
CA ASN A 5 -2.28 11.51 4.99
C ASN A 5 -1.90 10.58 6.16
N VAL A 6 -0.60 10.35 6.37
CA VAL A 6 -0.02 9.50 7.42
C VAL A 6 -0.45 9.88 8.84
N ALA A 7 -0.72 11.17 9.10
CA ALA A 7 -1.21 11.61 10.41
C ALA A 7 -2.66 11.13 10.67
N ARG A 8 -3.44 10.86 9.62
CA ARG A 8 -4.79 10.29 9.74
C ARG A 8 -4.79 8.77 9.65
N TYR A 9 -3.87 8.19 8.90
CA TYR A 9 -3.75 6.75 8.70
C TYR A 9 -2.28 6.34 8.84
N PRO A 10 -1.77 6.12 10.07
CA PRO A 10 -0.36 5.83 10.29
C PRO A 10 0.04 4.41 9.86
N GLU A 11 -0.92 3.50 9.74
CA GLU A 11 -0.70 2.11 9.37
C GLU A 11 -1.15 1.85 7.94
N ALA A 12 -0.36 1.09 7.18
CA ALA A 12 -0.69 0.68 5.83
C ALA A 12 -0.43 -0.83 5.66
N THR A 13 -1.44 -1.59 5.30
CA THR A 13 -1.32 -3.02 5.00
C THR A 13 -1.36 -3.21 3.49
N VAL A 14 -0.32 -3.80 2.93
CA VAL A 14 -0.23 -4.11 1.51
C VAL A 14 -0.62 -5.57 1.30
N VAL A 15 -1.58 -5.80 0.41
CA VAL A 15 -2.09 -7.11 0.01
C VAL A 15 -1.88 -7.25 -1.49
N ARG A 16 -1.08 -8.24 -1.88
CA ARG A 16 -0.86 -8.58 -3.29
C ARG A 16 -2.05 -9.37 -3.82
N ASP A 17 -2.54 -8.97 -4.98
CA ASP A 17 -3.52 -9.68 -5.78
C ASP A 17 -2.90 -10.10 -7.12
N GLU A 18 -3.54 -10.98 -7.89
CA GLU A 18 -2.97 -11.55 -9.13
C GLU A 18 -2.68 -10.48 -10.19
N THR A 19 -3.43 -9.39 -10.19
CA THR A 19 -3.35 -8.32 -11.20
C THR A 19 -3.13 -6.92 -10.62
N SER A 20 -3.20 -6.78 -9.30
CA SER A 20 -3.14 -5.49 -8.61
C SER A 20 -2.57 -5.62 -7.21
N VAL A 21 -2.27 -4.49 -6.58
CA VAL A 21 -1.88 -4.43 -5.18
C VAL A 21 -2.90 -3.57 -4.44
N LEU A 22 -3.51 -4.16 -3.42
CA LEU A 22 -4.46 -3.47 -2.56
C LEU A 22 -3.73 -2.94 -1.32
N ILE A 23 -3.83 -1.65 -1.08
CA ILE A 23 -3.25 -0.97 0.08
C ILE A 23 -4.39 -0.57 1.01
N ARG A 24 -4.38 -1.07 2.23
CA ARG A 24 -5.34 -0.75 3.29
C ARG A 24 -4.68 0.16 4.31
N PHE A 25 -5.08 1.42 4.32
CA PHE A 25 -4.66 2.40 5.29
C PHE A 25 -5.57 2.34 6.50
N HIS A 26 -4.99 2.12 7.68
CA HIS A 26 -5.70 2.05 8.95
C HIS A 26 -5.38 3.27 9.80
N GLY A 27 -6.40 3.81 10.45
CA GLY A 27 -6.23 4.96 11.34
C GLY A 27 -7.42 5.16 12.28
N PRO A 28 -7.32 6.13 13.21
CA PRO A 28 -8.37 6.41 14.20
C PRO A 28 -9.70 6.84 13.59
N TYR A 29 -9.71 7.26 12.32
CA TYR A 29 -10.91 7.70 11.61
C TYR A 29 -11.53 6.60 10.72
N GLY A 30 -11.00 5.37 10.79
CA GLY A 30 -11.47 4.21 10.03
C GLY A 30 -10.39 3.61 9.13
N GLU A 31 -10.84 2.81 8.16
CA GLU A 31 -9.98 2.21 7.13
C GLU A 31 -10.24 2.85 5.77
N GLN A 32 -9.17 3.04 5.00
CA GLN A 32 -9.25 3.48 3.60
C GLN A 32 -8.50 2.48 2.72
N LYS A 33 -9.15 2.05 1.63
CA LYS A 33 -8.56 1.09 0.70
C LYS A 33 -8.20 1.79 -0.60
N MET A 34 -7.05 1.46 -1.16
CA MET A 34 -6.60 1.93 -2.45
C MET A 34 -6.13 0.72 -3.25
N ASN A 35 -6.67 0.54 -4.45
CA ASN A 35 -6.20 -0.49 -5.36
C ASN A 35 -5.25 0.16 -6.38
N VAL A 36 -4.06 -0.43 -6.53
CA VAL A 36 -3.03 0.02 -7.45
C VAL A 36 -2.80 -1.09 -8.46
N PRO A 37 -3.16 -0.90 -9.74
CA PRO A 37 -2.90 -1.92 -10.76
C PRO A 37 -1.39 -2.10 -10.94
N LEU A 38 -0.95 -3.35 -11.13
CA LEU A 38 0.48 -3.65 -11.33
C LEU A 38 1.08 -2.90 -12.52
N GLU A 39 0.26 -2.64 -13.55
CA GLU A 39 0.63 -1.84 -14.72
C GLU A 39 1.16 -0.43 -14.38
N TYR A 40 0.72 0.17 -13.26
CA TYR A 40 1.18 1.49 -12.82
C TYR A 40 2.49 1.45 -12.02
N VAL A 41 2.79 0.33 -11.38
CA VAL A 41 4.00 0.16 -10.57
C VAL A 41 5.16 -0.36 -11.43
N GLY A 42 4.81 -1.16 -12.44
CA GLY A 42 5.72 -1.79 -13.40
C GLY A 42 6.54 -2.92 -12.78
N GLY A 43 6.82 -3.95 -13.58
CA GLY A 43 7.58 -5.12 -13.16
C GLY A 43 6.70 -6.28 -12.67
N ASP A 44 7.36 -7.29 -12.11
CA ASP A 44 6.70 -8.45 -11.50
C ASP A 44 5.88 -8.04 -10.26
N ALA A 45 4.84 -8.81 -9.94
CA ALA A 45 3.95 -8.53 -8.82
C ALA A 45 4.70 -8.40 -7.47
N GLU A 46 5.78 -9.14 -7.31
CA GLU A 46 6.66 -9.08 -6.15
C GLU A 46 7.49 -7.78 -6.10
N GLU A 47 8.10 -7.39 -7.22
CA GLU A 47 8.85 -6.14 -7.28
C GLU A 47 7.94 -4.93 -7.07
N ALA A 48 6.73 -4.97 -7.64
CA ALA A 48 5.73 -3.94 -7.46
C ALA A 48 5.32 -3.79 -5.99
N GLU A 49 5.10 -4.91 -5.29
CA GLU A 49 4.81 -4.91 -3.85
C GLU A 49 5.97 -4.30 -3.05
N LEU A 50 7.20 -4.78 -3.25
CA LEU A 50 8.37 -4.28 -2.53
C LEU A 50 8.61 -2.79 -2.75
N ARG A 51 8.38 -2.31 -3.98
CA ARG A 51 8.51 -0.89 -4.32
C ARG A 51 7.45 -0.04 -3.65
N LEU A 52 6.20 -0.52 -3.59
CA LEU A 52 5.11 0.12 -2.86
C LEU A 52 5.40 0.16 -1.35
N LEU A 53 5.85 -0.95 -0.77
CA LEU A 53 6.25 -1.03 0.63
C LEU A 53 7.34 -0.01 0.96
N ALA A 54 8.40 0.03 0.15
CA ALA A 54 9.49 0.99 0.32
C ALA A 54 8.98 2.44 0.21
N GLN A 55 8.14 2.74 -0.78
CA GLN A 55 7.59 4.09 -0.96
C GLN A 55 6.74 4.52 0.25
N LEU A 56 5.86 3.65 0.73
CA LEU A 56 5.03 3.93 1.91
C LEU A 56 5.90 4.10 3.16
N GLN A 57 6.92 3.27 3.35
CA GLN A 57 7.85 3.41 4.47
C GLN A 57 8.65 4.72 4.40
N GLN A 58 9.09 5.15 3.21
CA GLN A 58 9.78 6.43 3.01
C GLN A 58 8.90 7.64 3.34
N ILE A 59 7.59 7.53 3.13
CA ILE A 59 6.64 8.59 3.48
C ILE A 59 6.34 8.60 4.99
N GLY A 60 6.71 7.53 5.71
CA GLY A 60 6.56 7.40 7.16
C GLY A 60 5.36 6.55 7.59
N TYR A 61 4.75 5.79 6.69
CA TYR A 61 3.72 4.82 7.08
C TYR A 61 4.36 3.59 7.71
N SER A 62 3.72 3.06 8.75
CA SER A 62 3.99 1.72 9.26
C SER A 62 3.39 0.70 8.32
N VAL A 63 4.22 0.17 7.44
CA VAL A 63 3.81 -0.84 6.47
C VAL A 63 3.84 -2.26 7.03
N LYS A 64 2.76 -2.99 6.78
CA LYS A 64 2.64 -4.43 7.01
C LYS A 64 2.35 -5.11 5.66
N ARG A 65 2.92 -6.28 5.45
CA ARG A 65 2.56 -7.16 4.32
C ARG A 65 1.61 -8.24 4.84
N GLU A 66 0.55 -8.52 4.10
CA GLU A 66 -0.34 -9.64 4.35
C GLU A 66 -0.30 -10.53 3.10
N GLU A 67 0.35 -11.69 3.23
CA GLU A 67 0.38 -12.72 2.19
C GLU A 67 -0.94 -13.51 2.31
N GLN A 68 -1.77 -13.49 1.26
CA GLN A 68 -2.91 -14.41 1.12
C GLN A 68 -2.49 -15.67 0.39
#